data_AF-A0A368B024-F1
#
_entry.id   AF-A0A368B024-F1
#
_cell.length_a   1.000
_cell.length_b   1.000
_cell.length_c   1.000
_cell.angle_alpha   90.00
_cell.angle_beta   90.00
_cell.angle_gamma   90.00
#
_symmetry.space_group_name_H-M   'P 1'
#
loop_
_entity.id
_entity.type
_entity.pdbx_description
1 polymer ?
#
loop_
_entity_poly.entity_id
_entity_poly.type
_entity_poly.pdbx_seq_one_letter_code
_entity_poly.pdbx_strand_id
1 'polypeptide(L)'
;MISRIQKIKTLEEKITLLKKEAANDLRKKIKQKERELLKLGQEYIQTFQEDFNFEVRLKKNNIKPTSGSSSNRSRLTKEEKAKVETQIRKILLKGSISITEICAKTKRPINQIRNILKDIKGLKKKGAKRNTTYYLK
;
A
#
# COMPACT_ATOMS: atom_id res chain seq x y z
N MET A 1 45.60 -67.31 2.67
CA MET A 1 44.18 -67.02 2.40
C MET A 1 43.69 -66.00 3.42
N ILE A 2 43.32 -64.79 3.02
CA ILE A 2 42.72 -63.79 3.93
C ILE A 2 41.38 -64.36 4.41
N SER A 3 41.20 -64.50 5.72
CA SER A 3 39.99 -65.10 6.30
C SER A 3 38.76 -64.24 5.96
N ARG A 4 37.60 -64.87 5.76
CA ARG A 4 36.35 -64.15 5.44
C ARG A 4 36.06 -63.01 6.43
N ILE A 5 36.46 -63.18 7.70
CA ILE A 5 36.30 -62.19 8.77
C ILE A 5 37.15 -60.93 8.51
N GLN A 6 38.38 -61.08 8.03
CA GLN A 6 39.22 -59.92 7.68
C GLN A 6 38.67 -59.15 6.46
N LYS A 7 38.07 -59.86 5.49
CA LYS A 7 37.38 -59.21 4.36
C LYS A 7 36.13 -58.44 4.80
N ILE A 8 35.36 -58.96 5.75
CA ILE A 8 34.17 -58.27 6.28
C ILE A 8 34.58 -56.99 7.02
N LYS A 9 35.57 -57.07 7.92
CA LYS A 9 36.07 -55.90 8.66
C LYS A 9 36.57 -54.77 7.75
N THR A 10 37.33 -55.12 6.71
CA THR A 10 37.82 -54.11 5.74
C THR A 10 36.69 -53.50 4.89
N LEU A 11 35.61 -54.23 4.62
CA LEU A 11 34.42 -53.68 3.96
C LEU A 11 33.64 -52.75 4.89
N GLU A 12 33.49 -53.09 6.17
CA GLU A 12 32.87 -52.23 7.18
C GLU A 12 33.62 -50.90 7.33
N GLU A 13 34.95 -50.95 7.41
CA GLU A 13 35.80 -49.76 7.45
C GLU A 13 35.60 -48.87 6.21
N LYS A 14 35.57 -49.47 5.00
CA LYS A 14 35.27 -48.72 3.76
C LYS A 14 33.88 -48.08 3.78
N ILE A 15 32.86 -48.79 4.26
CA ILE A 15 31.50 -48.25 4.39
C ILE A 15 31.48 -47.07 5.36
N THR A 16 32.21 -47.15 6.48
CA THR A 16 32.26 -46.03 7.43
C THR A 16 32.98 -44.81 6.88
N LEU A 17 34.05 -45.00 6.09
CA LEU A 17 34.75 -43.92 5.40
C LEU A 17 33.85 -43.25 4.36
N LEU A 18 33.18 -44.03 3.51
CA LEU A 18 32.25 -43.52 2.51
C LEU A 18 31.08 -42.75 3.14
N LYS A 19 30.54 -43.22 4.27
CA LYS A 19 29.50 -42.49 5.03
C LYS A 19 30.02 -41.15 5.55
N LYS A 20 31.26 -41.09 6.06
CA LYS A 20 31.87 -39.84 6.53
C LYS A 20 32.11 -38.86 5.38
N GLU A 21 32.60 -39.34 4.24
CA GLU A 21 32.80 -38.51 3.04
C GLU A 21 31.48 -37.95 2.52
N ALA A 22 30.45 -38.79 2.37
CA ALA A 22 29.13 -38.35 1.94
C ALA A 22 28.51 -37.33 2.90
N ALA A 23 28.66 -37.53 4.21
CA ALA A 23 28.18 -36.57 5.22
C ALA A 23 28.92 -35.22 5.14
N ASN A 24 30.23 -35.24 4.90
CA ASN A 24 31.02 -34.02 4.75
C ASN A 24 30.65 -33.26 3.48
N ASP A 25 30.42 -33.95 2.36
CA ASP A 25 29.97 -33.33 1.12
C ASP A 25 28.55 -32.75 1.23
N LEU A 26 27.64 -33.45 1.91
CA LEU A 26 26.32 -32.90 2.24
C LEU A 26 26.43 -31.63 3.08
N ARG A 27 27.27 -31.62 4.12
CA ARG A 27 27.50 -30.43 4.94
C ARG A 27 28.08 -29.26 4.14
N LYS A 28 28.99 -29.52 3.20
CA LYS A 28 29.52 -28.49 2.29
C LYS A 28 28.40 -27.92 1.40
N LYS A 29 27.58 -28.79 0.80
CA LYS A 29 26.45 -28.37 -0.04
C LYS A 29 25.42 -27.55 0.73
N ILE A 30 25.07 -27.96 1.95
CA ILE A 30 24.16 -27.22 2.83
C ILE A 30 24.72 -25.82 3.10
N LYS A 31 25.98 -25.71 3.54
CA LYS A 31 26.61 -24.40 3.79
C LYS A 31 26.67 -23.52 2.54
N GLN A 32 26.89 -24.09 1.37
CA GLN A 32 26.86 -23.35 0.11
C GLN A 32 25.46 -22.81 -0.18
N LYS A 33 24.43 -23.63 -0.03
CA LYS A 33 23.02 -23.24 -0.25
C LYS A 33 22.53 -22.21 0.77
N GLU A 34 22.95 -22.31 2.04
CA GLU A 34 22.67 -21.29 3.05
C GLU A 34 23.26 -19.93 2.67
N ARG A 35 24.49 -19.90 2.15
CA ARG A 35 25.12 -18.66 1.67
C ARG A 35 24.41 -18.08 0.44
N GLU A 36 23.98 -18.93 -0.50
CA GLU A 36 23.18 -18.51 -1.66
C GLU A 36 21.84 -17.90 -1.21
N LEU A 37 21.14 -18.53 -0.27
CA LEU A 37 19.89 -18.01 0.29
C LEU A 37 20.09 -16.68 1.02
N LEU A 38 21.17 -16.53 1.79
CA LEU A 38 21.47 -15.26 2.47
C LEU A 38 21.75 -14.14 1.47
N LYS A 39 22.47 -14.42 0.37
CA LYS A 39 22.70 -13.44 -0.71
C LYS A 39 21.39 -13.03 -1.38
N LEU A 40 20.56 -14.00 -1.77
CA LEU A 40 19.24 -13.74 -2.36
C LEU A 40 18.33 -12.95 -1.42
N GLY A 41 18.38 -13.24 -0.12
CA GLY A 41 17.64 -12.47 0.89
C GLY A 41 18.13 -11.03 1.01
N GLN A 42 19.44 -10.78 0.93
CA GLN A 42 20.02 -9.43 0.92
C GLN A 42 19.68 -8.66 -0.35
N GLU A 43 19.77 -9.31 -1.52
CA GLU A 43 19.36 -8.74 -2.80
C GLU A 43 17.88 -8.34 -2.78
N TYR A 44 17.01 -9.21 -2.26
CA TYR A 44 15.58 -8.92 -2.12
C TYR A 44 15.31 -7.71 -1.22
N ILE A 45 16.01 -7.59 -0.07
CA ILE A 45 15.85 -6.44 0.82
C ILE A 45 16.30 -5.15 0.14
N GLN A 46 17.41 -5.19 -0.62
CA GLN A 46 17.91 -4.04 -1.36
C GLN A 46 16.94 -3.62 -2.47
N THR A 47 16.49 -4.54 -3.32
CA THR A 47 15.50 -4.23 -4.37
C THR A 47 14.18 -3.75 -3.78
N PHE A 48 13.74 -4.34 -2.66
CA PHE A 48 12.51 -3.89 -2.00
C PHE A 48 12.65 -2.49 -1.39
N GLN A 49 13.80 -2.17 -0.80
CA GLN A 49 14.08 -0.81 -0.30
C GLN A 49 14.19 0.20 -1.45
N GLU A 50 14.76 -0.18 -2.59
CA GLU A 50 14.82 0.65 -3.79
C GLU A 50 13.43 0.90 -4.37
N ASP A 51 12.62 -0.15 -4.53
CA ASP A 51 11.24 -0.05 -5.04
C ASP A 51 10.35 0.73 -4.08
N PHE A 52 10.45 0.51 -2.77
CA PHE A 52 9.70 1.25 -1.76
C PHE A 52 10.12 2.72 -1.71
N ASN A 53 11.43 3.02 -1.75
CA ASN A 53 11.91 4.39 -1.82
C ASN A 53 11.55 5.06 -3.14
N PHE A 54 11.51 4.33 -4.25
CA PHE A 54 11.06 4.83 -5.54
C PHE A 54 9.55 5.14 -5.51
N GLU A 55 8.72 4.27 -4.94
CA GLU A 55 7.29 4.52 -4.77
C GLU A 55 7.02 5.72 -3.85
N VAL A 56 7.82 5.89 -2.79
CA VAL A 56 7.75 7.06 -1.89
C VAL A 56 8.29 8.33 -2.55
N ARG A 57 9.35 8.26 -3.36
CA ARG A 57 9.94 9.41 -4.09
C ARG A 57 9.06 9.86 -5.25
N LEU A 58 8.45 8.94 -6.00
CA LEU A 58 7.45 9.26 -7.02
C LEU A 58 6.22 9.95 -6.43
N LYS A 59 5.82 9.61 -5.19
CA LYS A 59 4.75 10.33 -4.47
C LYS A 59 5.21 11.67 -3.88
N LYS A 60 6.49 11.87 -3.58
CA LYS A 60 7.03 13.13 -3.00
C LYS A 60 7.42 14.19 -4.03
N ASN A 61 7.84 13.82 -5.23
CA ASN A 61 8.42 14.79 -6.18
C ASN A 61 7.40 15.54 -7.07
N ASN A 62 6.10 15.24 -6.97
CA ASN A 62 5.05 15.93 -7.73
C ASN A 62 4.15 16.86 -6.89
N ILE A 63 4.52 17.14 -5.64
CA ILE A 63 3.79 18.09 -4.81
C ILE A 63 4.61 19.37 -4.75
N LYS A 64 4.30 20.34 -5.63
CA LYS A 64 4.67 21.74 -5.39
C LYS A 64 4.34 22.06 -3.94
N PRO A 65 5.23 22.71 -3.15
CA PRO A 65 4.89 23.13 -1.81
C PRO A 65 3.87 24.28 -1.95
N THR A 66 2.60 23.90 -2.08
CA THR A 66 1.53 24.80 -1.65
C THR A 66 1.70 24.84 -0.15
N SER A 67 1.96 26.05 0.37
CA SER A 67 1.94 26.34 1.80
C SER A 67 0.63 25.80 2.38
N GLY A 68 0.70 24.56 2.86
CA GLY A 68 -0.40 23.86 3.48
C GLY A 68 -0.65 24.54 4.79
N SER A 69 -1.50 25.57 4.77
CA SER A 69 -2.29 25.97 5.92
C SER A 69 -2.68 24.70 6.65
N SER A 70 -2.14 24.55 7.87
CA SER A 70 -2.53 23.49 8.79
C SER A 70 -4.01 23.25 8.63
N SER A 71 -4.40 22.04 8.20
CA SER A 71 -5.80 21.68 8.05
C SER A 71 -6.39 21.51 9.44
N ASN A 72 -6.46 22.61 10.19
CA ASN A 72 -7.31 22.74 11.35
C ASN A 72 -8.70 22.41 10.84
N ARG A 73 -9.19 21.23 11.22
CA ARG A 73 -10.53 20.76 10.94
C ARG A 73 -11.50 21.58 11.79
N SER A 74 -11.51 22.90 11.57
CA SER A 74 -12.34 23.84 12.28
C SER A 74 -13.79 23.56 11.91
N ARG A 75 -14.63 23.53 12.94
CA ARG A 75 -16.07 23.43 12.76
C ARG A 75 -16.54 24.75 12.15
N LEU A 76 -17.26 24.69 11.03
CA LEU A 76 -17.85 25.89 10.42
C LEU A 76 -18.79 26.56 11.42
N THR A 77 -18.70 27.88 11.51
CA THR A 77 -19.71 28.66 12.25
C THR A 77 -21.05 28.64 11.50
N LYS A 78 -22.14 29.04 12.16
CA LYS A 78 -23.48 29.07 11.54
C LYS A 78 -23.50 29.96 10.28
N GLU A 79 -22.81 31.11 10.33
CA GLU A 79 -22.73 32.05 9.22
C GLU A 79 -21.93 31.50 8.04
N GLU A 80 -20.78 30.87 8.31
CA GLU A 80 -19.98 30.24 7.26
C GLU A 80 -20.74 29.10 6.60
N LYS A 81 -21.49 28.32 7.38
CA LYS A 81 -22.35 27.26 6.87
C LYS A 81 -23.40 27.82 5.89
N ALA A 82 -24.05 28.92 6.24
CA ALA A 82 -25.02 29.59 5.37
C ALA A 82 -24.37 30.12 4.08
N LYS A 83 -23.17 30.73 4.18
CA LYS A 83 -22.41 31.19 3.00
C LYS A 83 -22.07 30.03 2.07
N VAL A 84 -21.57 28.92 2.61
CA VAL A 84 -21.25 27.74 1.79
C VAL A 84 -22.52 27.12 1.20
N GLU A 85 -23.63 27.06 1.94
CA GLU A 85 -24.91 26.58 1.42
C GLU A 85 -25.38 27.40 0.21
N THR A 86 -25.32 28.73 0.29
CA THR A 86 -25.72 29.61 -0.82
C THR A 86 -24.83 29.40 -2.06
N GLN A 87 -23.52 29.18 -1.87
CA GLN A 87 -22.61 28.83 -2.96
C GLN A 87 -22.96 27.48 -3.59
N ILE A 88 -23.24 26.45 -2.77
CA ILE A 88 -23.66 25.13 -3.26
C ILE A 88 -24.96 25.24 -4.06
N ARG A 89 -25.95 25.99 -3.57
CA ARG A 89 -27.21 26.22 -4.31
C ARG A 89 -26.96 26.87 -5.68
N LYS A 90 -26.12 27.92 -5.74
CA LYS A 90 -25.73 28.56 -7.01
C LYS A 90 -25.06 27.59 -7.98
N ILE A 91 -24.26 26.65 -7.46
CA ILE A 91 -23.60 25.61 -8.26
C ILE A 91 -24.64 24.63 -8.81
N LEU A 92 -25.56 24.15 -7.98
CA LEU A 92 -26.59 23.18 -8.35
C LEU A 92 -27.65 23.74 -9.31
N LEU A 93 -27.89 25.07 -9.30
CA LEU A 93 -28.74 25.73 -10.29
C LEU A 93 -28.20 25.62 -11.72
N LYS A 94 -26.88 25.42 -11.89
CA LYS A 94 -26.26 25.28 -13.21
C LYS A 94 -26.38 23.86 -13.80
N GLY A 95 -26.82 22.89 -13.00
CA GLY A 95 -26.98 21.50 -13.43
C GLY A 95 -26.59 20.48 -12.38
N SER A 96 -26.73 19.19 -12.73
CA SER A 96 -26.37 18.08 -11.85
C SER A 96 -24.85 17.94 -11.71
N ILE A 97 -24.34 17.92 -10.48
CA ILE A 97 -22.90 17.99 -10.20
C ILE A 97 -22.49 16.93 -9.18
N SER A 98 -21.30 16.36 -9.33
CA SER A 98 -20.74 15.36 -8.41
C SER A 98 -20.25 15.98 -7.09
N ILE A 99 -20.17 15.18 -6.02
CA ILE A 99 -19.68 15.69 -4.73
C ILE A 99 -18.23 16.19 -4.78
N THR A 100 -17.40 15.55 -5.59
CA THR A 100 -16.00 15.92 -5.80
C THR A 100 -15.88 17.30 -6.46
N GLU A 101 -16.71 17.58 -7.46
CA GLU A 101 -16.78 18.90 -8.09
C GLU A 101 -17.28 19.99 -7.14
N ILE A 102 -18.28 19.68 -6.29
CA ILE A 102 -18.74 20.64 -5.27
C ILE A 102 -17.59 20.97 -4.30
N CYS A 103 -16.83 19.96 -3.85
CA CYS A 103 -15.69 20.16 -2.97
C CYS A 103 -14.60 21.01 -3.63
N ALA A 104 -14.31 20.77 -4.92
CA ALA A 104 -13.34 21.55 -5.67
C ALA A 104 -13.76 23.03 -5.82
N LYS A 105 -15.04 23.30 -6.12
CA LYS A 105 -15.57 24.66 -6.27
C LYS A 105 -15.64 25.44 -4.95
N THR A 106 -15.99 24.76 -3.87
CA THR A 106 -16.13 25.36 -2.53
C THR A 106 -14.81 25.39 -1.74
N LYS A 107 -13.79 24.64 -2.17
CA LYS A 107 -12.52 24.42 -1.45
C LYS A 107 -12.74 23.94 0.00
N ARG A 108 -13.72 23.05 0.20
CA ARG A 108 -14.05 22.49 1.53
C ARG A 108 -13.97 20.96 1.55
N PRO A 109 -13.68 20.37 2.73
CA PRO A 109 -13.62 18.92 2.88
C PRO A 109 -15.00 18.26 2.67
N ILE A 110 -14.99 17.06 2.11
CA ILE A 110 -16.18 16.27 1.76
C ILE A 110 -17.17 16.15 2.92
N ASN A 111 -16.67 15.95 4.15
CA ASN A 111 -17.54 15.77 5.31
C ASN A 111 -18.37 17.03 5.63
N GLN A 112 -17.79 18.22 5.48
CA GLN A 112 -18.52 19.48 5.68
C GLN A 112 -19.58 19.66 4.60
N ILE A 113 -19.23 19.38 3.34
CA ILE A 113 -20.15 19.46 2.21
C ILE A 113 -21.31 18.46 2.37
N ARG A 114 -21.04 17.21 2.79
CA ARG A 114 -22.11 16.23 3.07
C ARG A 114 -23.07 16.71 4.15
N ASN A 115 -22.55 17.33 5.21
CA ASN A 115 -23.39 17.86 6.28
C ASN A 115 -24.28 19.01 5.79
N ILE A 116 -23.75 19.90 4.94
CA ILE A 116 -24.53 21.00 4.37
C ILE A 116 -25.58 20.47 3.38
N LEU A 117 -25.19 19.56 2.48
CA LEU A 117 -26.11 18.97 1.49
C LEU A 117 -27.31 18.27 2.14
N LYS A 118 -27.14 17.66 3.33
CA LYS A 118 -28.27 17.05 4.06
C LYS A 118 -29.35 18.07 4.46
N ASP A 119 -28.97 19.31 4.70
CA ASP A 119 -29.86 20.36 5.19
C ASP A 119 -30.53 21.15 4.05
N ILE A 120 -30.07 20.98 2.81
CA ILE A 120 -30.65 21.67 1.63
C ILE A 120 -32.00 21.03 1.27
N LYS A 121 -33.08 21.78 1.50
CA LYS A 121 -34.43 21.42 1.05
C LYS A 121 -34.47 21.29 -0.48
N GLY A 122 -35.11 20.23 -0.99
CA GLY A 122 -35.30 19.99 -2.43
C GLY A 122 -34.12 19.30 -3.12
N LEU A 123 -33.05 18.95 -2.40
CA LEU A 123 -31.90 18.25 -2.97
C LEU A 123 -32.27 16.80 -3.34
N LYS A 124 -31.96 16.41 -4.58
CA LYS A 124 -32.09 15.04 -5.08
C LYS A 124 -30.73 14.51 -5.53
N LYS A 125 -30.60 13.18 -5.50
CA LYS A 125 -29.41 12.43 -5.92
C LYS A 125 -29.77 11.56 -7.12
N LYS A 126 -28.88 11.44 -8.09
CA LYS A 126 -28.99 10.55 -9.25
C LYS A 126 -27.72 9.71 -9.37
N GLY A 127 -27.85 8.46 -9.78
CA GLY A 127 -26.72 7.55 -10.01
C GLY A 127 -26.42 6.60 -8.84
N ALA A 128 -25.46 5.69 -9.05
CA ALA A 128 -25.09 4.64 -8.10
C ALA A 128 -23.64 4.80 -7.61
N LYS A 129 -23.42 4.59 -6.30
CA LYS A 129 -22.11 4.58 -5.63
C LYS A 129 -21.25 5.81 -6.01
N ARG A 130 -20.16 5.60 -6.76
CA ARG A 130 -19.15 6.60 -7.10
C ARG A 130 -19.65 7.66 -8.09
N ASN A 131 -20.68 7.34 -8.88
CA ASN A 131 -21.21 8.22 -9.93
C ASN A 131 -22.45 9.01 -9.43
N THR A 132 -22.54 9.25 -8.13
CA THR A 132 -23.69 9.98 -7.55
C THR A 132 -23.56 11.47 -7.84
N THR A 133 -24.52 12.03 -8.58
CA THR A 133 -24.66 13.47 -8.82
C THR A 133 -25.82 14.04 -8.01
N TYR A 134 -25.73 15.34 -7.72
CA TYR A 134 -26.67 16.09 -6.91
C TYR A 134 -27.33 17.17 -7.78
N TYR A 135 -28.63 17.39 -7.61
CA TYR A 135 -29.38 18.44 -8.29
C TYR A 135 -30.51 18.96 -7.39
N LEU A 136 -30.96 20.19 -7.65
CA LEU A 136 -32.15 20.75 -7.00
C LEU A 136 -33.39 20.37 -7.82
N LYS A 137 -34.43 19.86 -7.14
CA LYS A 137 -35.77 19.67 -7.72
C LYS A 137 -36.52 21.00 -7.71
#